data_AF-A0A8T0EFF3-F1
#
_entry.id   AF-A0A8T0EFF3-F1
#
_cell.length_a   1.000
_cell.length_b   1.000
_cell.length_c   1.000
_cell.angle_alpha   90.00
_cell.angle_beta   90.00
_cell.angle_gamma   90.00
#
_symmetry.space_group_name_H-M   'P 1'
#
loop_
_entity.id
_entity.type
_entity.pdbx_description
1 polymer ?
#
loop_
_entity_poly.entity_id
_entity_poly.type
_entity_poly.pdbx_seq_one_letter_code
_entity_poly.pdbx_strand_id
1 'polypeptide(L)' 'MKLVNISIANEAPKILTPPEDVSNTTGGHVAMSCEAMGWPIPSIEWRVDRGQGDTIPLPSDDPKIAVQSRGGPAKMK' A
#
# COMPACT_ATOMS: atom_id res chain seq x y z
N MET A 1 31.19 10.19 -27.43
CA MET A 1 30.28 9.74 -26.35
C MET A 1 29.31 10.88 -26.08
N LYS A 2 28.00 10.68 -26.28
CA LYS A 2 26.98 11.66 -25.89
C LYS A 2 26.50 11.29 -24.48
N LEU A 3 26.62 12.22 -23.55
CA LEU A 3 25.89 12.14 -22.29
C LEU A 3 24.41 12.37 -22.62
N VAL A 4 23.58 11.38 -22.32
CA VAL A 4 22.13 11.55 -22.31
C VAL A 4 21.79 12.19 -20.96
N ASN A 5 21.18 13.37 -20.98
CA ASN A 5 20.58 13.93 -19.77
C ASN A 5 19.39 13.04 -19.38
N ILE A 6 19.56 12.25 -18.33
CA ILE A 6 18.46 11.48 -17.73
C ILE A 6 17.74 12.42 -16.77
N SER A 7 16.64 13.03 -17.23
CA SER A 7 15.72 13.73 -16.34
C SER A 7 14.79 12.68 -15.72
N ILE A 8 14.94 12.42 -14.43
CA ILE A 8 14.01 11.60 -13.67
C ILE A 8 12.77 12.45 -13.40
N ALA A 9 11.66 12.20 -14.11
CA ALA A 9 10.40 12.86 -13.84
C ALA A 9 9.74 12.20 -12.62
N ASN A 10 9.48 12.99 -11.56
CA ASN A 10 8.73 12.50 -10.41
C ASN A 10 7.24 12.46 -10.75
N GLU A 11 6.59 11.34 -10.44
CA GLU A 11 5.14 11.20 -10.57
C GLU A 11 4.55 10.98 -9.17
N ALA A 12 3.65 11.86 -8.76
CA ALA A 12 2.98 11.74 -7.47
C ALA A 12 2.21 10.41 -7.36
N PRO A 13 2.18 9.79 -6.17
CA PRO A 13 1.45 8.55 -5.97
C PRO A 13 -0.04 8.66 -6.33
N LYS A 14 -0.55 7.67 -7.05
CA LYS A 14 -1.97 7.52 -7.38
C LYS A 14 -2.42 6.13 -6.95
N ILE A 15 -3.54 6.06 -6.23
CA ILE A 15 -4.20 4.79 -5.93
C ILE A 15 -4.91 4.33 -7.20
N LEU A 16 -4.51 3.17 -7.71
CA LEU A 16 -5.13 2.52 -8.87
C LEU A 16 -6.32 1.66 -8.42
N THR A 17 -6.10 0.88 -7.37
CA THR A 17 -7.12 0.01 -6.78
C THR A 17 -7.23 0.36 -5.30
N PRO A 18 -8.29 1.07 -4.88
CA PRO A 18 -8.51 1.39 -3.47
C PRO A 18 -8.93 0.14 -2.68
N PRO A 19 -8.71 0.11 -1.36
CA PRO A 19 -9.34 -0.89 -0.51
C PRO A 19 -10.86 -0.73 -0.51
N GLU A 20 -11.56 -1.84 -0.40
CA GLU A 20 -13.02 -1.90 -0.26
C GLU A 20 -13.42 -2.26 1.17
N ASP A 21 -14.62 -1.82 1.57
CA ASP A 21 -15.20 -2.21 2.85
C ASP A 21 -15.58 -3.70 2.83
N VAL A 22 -15.09 -4.46 3.81
CA VAL A 22 -15.38 -5.89 3.94
C VAL A 22 -15.99 -6.17 5.31
N SER A 23 -17.06 -6.95 5.33
CA SER A 23 -17.66 -7.47 6.56
C SER A 23 -17.58 -9.00 6.59
N ASN A 24 -17.30 -9.56 7.76
CA ASN A 24 -17.26 -11.00 7.97
C ASN A 24 -17.71 -11.36 9.40
N THR A 25 -18.02 -12.63 9.63
CA THR A 25 -18.39 -13.15 10.94
C THR A 25 -17.17 -13.30 11.85
N THR A 26 -17.39 -13.21 13.16
CA THR A 26 -16.34 -13.41 14.17
C THR A 26 -15.62 -14.74 13.98
N GLY A 27 -14.28 -14.71 14.01
CA GLY A 27 -13.43 -15.88 13.78
C GLY A 27 -13.13 -16.17 12.30
N GLY A 28 -13.77 -15.45 11.36
CA GLY A 28 -13.44 -15.49 9.95
C GLY A 28 -12.16 -14.74 9.59
N HIS A 29 -11.76 -14.85 8.32
CA HIS A 29 -10.61 -14.16 7.75
C HIS A 29 -11.07 -13.12 6.72
N VAL A 30 -10.40 -11.98 6.66
CA VAL A 30 -10.61 -10.94 5.65
C VAL A 30 -9.29 -10.55 5.03
N ALA A 31 -9.34 -10.11 3.77
CA ALA A 31 -8.19 -9.58 3.07
C ALA A 31 -8.58 -8.23 2.46
N MET A 32 -7.68 -7.26 2.58
CA MET A 32 -7.79 -5.95 1.96
C MET A 32 -6.62 -5.77 1.01
N SER A 33 -6.86 -5.15 -0.14
CA SER A 33 -5.84 -4.88 -1.16
C SER A 33 -5.80 -3.41 -1.49
N CYS A 34 -4.60 -2.89 -1.77
CA CYS A 34 -4.39 -1.54 -2.28
C CYS A 34 -3.28 -1.61 -3.32
N GLU A 35 -3.51 -0.99 -4.48
CA GLU A 35 -2.51 -0.82 -5.52
C GLU A 35 -2.28 0.66 -5.77
N ALA A 36 -1.02 1.08 -5.77
CA ALA A 36 -0.63 2.45 -6.05
C ALA A 36 0.51 2.49 -7.06
N MET A 37 0.52 3.53 -7.91
CA MET A 37 1.59 3.81 -8.84
C MET A 37 2.21 5.18 -8.55
N GLY A 38 3.47 5.36 -8.92
CA GLY A 38 4.19 6.63 -8.78
C GLY A 38 5.67 6.45 -9.09
N TRP A 39 6.39 7.55 -9.23
CA TRP A 39 7.84 7.54 -9.34
C TRP A 39 8.49 8.56 -8.40
N PRO A 40 9.37 8.12 -7.47
CA PRO A 40 9.74 6.73 -7.16
C PRO A 40 8.55 5.85 -6.73
N ILE A 41 8.72 4.53 -6.75
CA ILE A 41 7.67 3.57 -6.35
C ILE A 41 7.14 3.94 -4.95
N PRO A 42 5.83 4.13 -4.76
CA PRO A 42 5.27 4.56 -3.49
C PRO A 42 5.37 3.47 -2.42
N SER A 43 5.53 3.87 -1.16
CA SER A 43 5.33 3.00 0.00
C SER A 43 3.88 3.04 0.46
N ILE A 44 3.31 1.89 0.80
CA ILE A 44 1.94 1.77 1.34
C ILE A 44 2.04 1.44 2.83
N GLU A 45 1.36 2.22 3.67
CA GLU A 45 1.21 1.99 5.10
C GLU A 45 -0.26 1.67 5.41
N TRP A 46 -0.48 0.65 6.24
CA TRP A 46 -1.80 0.28 6.73
C TRP A 46 -1.93 0.66 8.20
N ARG A 47 -3.11 1.13 8.61
CA ARG A 47 -3.43 1.45 10.00
C ARG A 47 -4.77 0.82 10.37
N VAL A 48 -4.91 0.42 11.64
CA VAL A 48 -6.12 -0.21 12.16
C VAL A 48 -6.68 0.58 13.34
N ASP A 49 -7.98 0.82 13.34
CA ASP A 49 -8.75 1.27 14.51
C ASP A 49 -9.46 0.07 15.13
N ARG A 50 -9.38 -0.06 16.46
CA ARG A 50 -10.04 -1.13 17.22
C ARG A 50 -11.35 -0.67 17.88
N GLY A 51 -11.92 0.43 17.42
CA GLY A 51 -13.16 1.03 17.93
C GLY A 51 -12.95 2.10 19.00
N GLN A 52 -11.72 2.57 19.19
CA GLN A 52 -11.41 3.66 20.13
C GLN A 52 -11.15 4.99 19.42
N GLY A 53 -11.13 5.01 18.08
CA GLY A 53 -10.82 6.19 17.28
C GLY A 53 -9.32 6.41 17.06
N ASP A 54 -8.47 5.75 17.85
CA ASP A 54 -7.02 5.77 17.69
C ASP A 54 -6.56 4.69 16.70
N THR A 55 -5.79 5.11 15.69
CA THR A 55 -5.25 4.19 14.67
C THR A 55 -3.83 3.73 15.00
N ILE A 56 -3.58 2.43 14.90
CA ILE A 56 -2.27 1.80 15.11
C ILE A 56 -1.66 1.41 13.76
N PRO A 57 -0.38 1.73 13.48
CA PRO A 57 0.30 1.30 12.25
C PRO A 57 0.53 -0.23 12.23
N LEU A 58 0.50 -0.83 11.05
CA LEU A 58 0.68 -2.27 10.82
C LEU A 58 1.98 -2.58 10.02
N PRO A 59 2.59 -3.76 10.20
CA PRO A 59 2.21 -4.80 11.17
C PRO A 59 2.56 -4.39 12.60
N SER A 60 1.69 -4.77 13.54
CA SER A 60 1.95 -4.63 14.98
C SER A 60 2.23 -6.02 15.59
N ASP A 61 2.31 -6.10 16.92
CA ASP A 61 2.45 -7.36 17.65
C ASP A 61 1.16 -8.22 17.69
N ASP A 62 0.18 -7.96 16.82
CA ASP A 62 -1.03 -8.78 16.79
C ASP A 62 -0.82 -9.99 15.87
N PRO A 63 -0.83 -11.23 16.41
CA PRO A 63 -0.59 -12.43 15.61
C PRO A 63 -1.71 -12.72 14.60
N LYS A 64 -2.84 -12.02 14.67
CA LYS A 64 -3.98 -12.18 13.76
C LYS A 64 -3.88 -11.27 12.52
N ILE A 65 -2.92 -10.35 12.48
CA ILE A 65 -2.78 -9.38 11.39
C ILE A 65 -1.42 -9.56 10.73
N ALA A 66 -1.42 -9.66 9.40
CA ALA A 66 -0.21 -9.65 8.60
C ALA A 66 -0.36 -8.64 7.47
N VAL A 67 0.72 -7.91 7.18
CA VAL A 67 0.79 -6.99 6.05
C VAL A 67 1.89 -7.46 5.12
N GLN A 68 1.59 -7.49 3.82
CA GLN A 68 2.56 -7.76 2.78
C GLN A 68 2.51 -6.65 1.75
N SER A 69 3.66 -6.12 1.39
CA SER A 69 3.83 -5.21 0.27
C SER A 69 4.68 -5.89 -0.80
N ARG A 70 4.32 -5.66 -2.06
CA ARG A 70 5.11 -6.09 -3.21
C ARG A 70 5.49 -4.85 -4.00
N GLY A 71 6.79 -4.61 -4.10
CA GLY A 71 7.36 -3.59 -4.97
C GLY A 71 7.98 -4.23 -6.21
N GLY A 72 7.99 -3.50 -7.32
CA GLY A 72 8.68 -3.89 -8.54
C GLY A 72 8.65 -2.74 -9.56
N PRO A 73 9.59 -2.68 -10.52
CA PRO A 73 9.55 -1.66 -11.55
C PRO A 73 8.30 -1.89 -12.42
N ALA A 74 7.25 -1.13 -12.15
CA ALA A 74 6.13 -1.03 -13.06
C ALA A 74 6.67 -0.45 -14.38
N LYS A 75 6.31 -1.06 -15.52
CA LYS A 75 6.61 -0.45 -16.81
C LYS A 75 5.78 0.83 -16.93
N MET A 76 6.42 1.98 -16.76
CA MET A 76 5.83 3.25 -17.12
C MET A 76 5.63 3.24 -18.65
N LYS A 77 4.39 3.42 -19.10
CA LYS A 77 4.04 3.49 -20.53
C LYS A 77 4.30 4.89 -21.08
#